data_AF-A0A4Q5KKE7-F1
#
_entry.id   AF-A0A4Q5KKE7-F1
#
_cell.length_a   1.000
_cell.length_b   1.000
_cell.length_c   1.000
_cell.angle_alpha   90.00
_cell.angle_beta   90.00
_cell.angle_gamma   90.00
#
_symmetry.space_group_name_H-M   'P 1'
#
loop_
_entity.id
_entity.type
_entity.pdbx_description
1 polymer ?
#
loop_
_entity_poly.entity_id
_entity_poly.type
_entity_poly.pdbx_seq_one_letter_code
_entity_poly.pdbx_strand_id
1 'polypeptide(L)' 'MIKTFKHKGLKKFFETGSKAGIQAKHDRKLRMQLAAIDTATIIDDVDLPGFKLHPLKGDRDGI' A
#
# COMPACT_ATOMS: atom_id res chain seq x y z
N MET A 1 4.26 8.85 4.10
CA MET A 1 5.46 8.58 3.27
C MET A 1 6.01 7.20 3.55
N ILE A 2 6.07 6.34 2.53
CA ILE A 2 6.54 4.96 2.64
C ILE A 2 8.05 4.95 2.82
N LYS A 3 8.52 4.30 3.89
CA LYS A 3 9.95 4.25 4.23
C LYS A 3 10.62 2.95 3.78
N THR A 4 9.91 1.84 3.91
CA THR A 4 10.46 0.51 3.64
C THR A 4 9.40 -0.38 3.00
N PHE A 5 9.84 -1.43 2.31
CA PHE A 5 8.98 -2.41 1.67
C PHE A 5 9.42 -3.81 2.04
N LYS A 6 8.51 -4.62 2.60
CA LYS A 6 8.70 -6.07 2.74
C LYS A 6 8.57 -6.78 1.39
N HIS A 7 7.67 -6.30 0.52
CA HIS A 7 7.34 -6.94 -0.75
C HIS A 7 8.13 -6.31 -1.92
N LYS A 8 9.07 -7.06 -2.51
CA LYS A 8 9.96 -6.58 -3.59
C LYS A 8 9.21 -6.08 -4.83
N GLY A 9 8.12 -6.75 -5.23
CA GLY A 9 7.28 -6.34 -6.36
C GLY A 9 6.56 -5.00 -6.15
N LEU A 10 6.07 -4.72 -4.94
CA LEU A 10 5.42 -3.44 -4.62
C LEU A 10 6.44 -2.31 -4.60
N LYS A 11 7.64 -2.56 -4.03
CA LYS A 11 8.76 -1.62 -4.08
C LYS A 11 9.08 -1.24 -5.53
N LYS A 12 9.30 -2.23 -6.40
CA LYS A 12 9.62 -2.00 -7.82
C LYS A 12 8.49 -1.25 -8.54
N PHE A 13 7.24 -1.60 -8.26
CA PHE A 13 6.08 -0.94 -8.86
C PHE A 13 5.96 0.52 -8.40
N PHE A 14 6.21 0.81 -7.12
CA PHE A 14 6.21 2.15 -6.56
C PHE A 14 7.33 3.02 -7.16
N GLU A 15 8.56 2.52 -7.17
CA GLU A 15 9.75 3.28 -7.58
C GLU A 15 9.85 3.49 -9.11
N THR A 16 9.42 2.51 -9.91
CA THR A 16 9.67 2.50 -11.37
C THR A 16 8.41 2.35 -12.22
N GLY A 17 7.26 2.06 -11.62
CA GLY A 17 6.04 1.70 -12.34
C GLY A 17 6.05 0.28 -12.95
N SER A 18 7.14 -0.49 -12.80
CA SER A 18 7.21 -1.85 -13.33
C SER A 18 6.17 -2.77 -12.70
N LYS A 19 5.37 -3.45 -13.52
CA LYS A 19 4.35 -4.42 -13.07
C LYS A 19 4.93 -5.80 -12.74
N ALA A 20 6.25 -5.99 -12.89
CA ALA A 20 6.91 -7.25 -12.58
C ALA A 20 6.84 -7.54 -11.07
N GLY A 21 6.29 -8.70 -10.70
CA GLY A 21 6.15 -9.10 -9.29
C GLY A 21 4.89 -8.58 -8.61
N ILE A 22 3.92 -8.04 -9.35
CA ILE A 22 2.56 -7.78 -8.87
C ILE A 22 1.54 -8.40 -9.83
N GLN A 23 0.28 -8.49 -9.41
CA GLN A 23 -0.80 -8.82 -10.34
C GLN A 23 -1.11 -7.61 -11.22
N ALA A 24 -0.81 -7.70 -12.52
CA ALA A 24 -0.97 -6.59 -13.46
C ALA A 24 -2.40 -6.03 -13.51
N LYS A 25 -3.42 -6.88 -13.32
CA LYS A 25 -4.83 -6.46 -13.24
C LYS A 25 -5.16 -5.54 -12.06
N HIS A 26 -4.29 -5.45 -11.06
CA HIS A 26 -4.47 -4.61 -9.88
C HIS A 26 -3.64 -3.33 -9.91
N ASP A 27 -2.95 -3.03 -11.02
CA ASP A 27 -2.02 -1.90 -11.11
C ASP A 27 -2.64 -0.56 -10.68
N ARG A 28 -3.83 -0.24 -11.18
CA ARG A 28 -4.54 1.01 -10.84
C ARG A 28 -4.87 1.06 -9.35
N LYS A 29 -5.40 -0.04 -8.79
CA LYS A 29 -5.75 -0.13 -7.38
C LYS A 29 -4.52 0.02 -6.49
N LEU A 30 -3.44 -0.71 -6.79
CA LEU A 30 -2.19 -0.65 -6.05
C LEU A 30 -1.57 0.75 -6.12
N ARG A 31 -1.62 1.40 -7.29
CA ARG A 31 -1.08 2.76 -7.44
C ARG A 31 -1.83 3.76 -6.57
N MET A 32 -3.17 3.70 -6.52
CA MET A 32 -3.98 4.57 -5.66
C MET A 32 -3.70 4.31 -4.17
N GLN A 33 -3.62 3.04 -3.75
CA GLN A 33 -3.34 2.69 -2.35
C GLN A 33 -1.94 3.13 -1.92
N LEU A 34 -0.92 2.88 -2.74
CA LEU A 34 0.46 3.30 -2.44
C LEU A 34 0.58 4.82 -2.39
N ALA A 35 -0.09 5.56 -3.28
CA ALA A 35 -0.10 7.01 -3.25
C ALA A 35 -0.75 7.54 -1.96
N ALA A 36 -1.92 7.02 -1.57
CA ALA A 36 -2.59 7.43 -0.33
C ALA A 36 -1.72 7.18 0.92
N ILE A 37 -1.10 6.01 1.04
CA ILE A 37 -0.19 5.67 2.14
C ILE A 37 1.07 6.55 2.12
N ASP A 38 1.58 6.89 0.94
CA ASP A 38 2.76 7.73 0.80
C ASP A 38 2.49 9.20 1.16
N THR A 39 1.29 9.71 0.89
CA THR A 39 0.92 11.09 1.24
C THR A 39 0.32 11.23 2.63
N ALA A 40 -0.14 10.14 3.25
CA ALA A 40 -0.75 10.15 4.58
C ALA A 40 0.19 10.72 5.65
N THR A 41 -0.40 11.54 6.52
CA THR A 41 0.23 12.16 7.69
C THR A 41 -0.27 11.53 8.99
N ILE A 42 -1.52 11.05 8.98
CA ILE A 42 -2.16 10.29 10.06
C ILE A 42 -2.86 9.04 9.49
N ILE A 43 -3.24 8.11 10.36
CA ILE A 43 -3.87 6.85 9.94
C ILE A 43 -5.24 7.05 9.28
N ASP A 44 -5.98 8.07 9.70
CA ASP A 44 -7.32 8.36 9.17
C ASP A 44 -7.28 8.84 7.71
N ASP A 45 -6.13 9.37 7.25
CA ASP A 45 -5.93 9.80 5.86
C ASP A 45 -6.06 8.61 4.86
N VAL A 46 -5.91 7.37 5.34
CA VAL A 46 -6.08 6.15 4.53
C VAL A 46 -7.42 5.46 4.74
N ASP A 47 -8.33 5.99 5.56
CA ASP A 47 -9.70 5.49 5.73
C ASP A 47 -10.61 5.93 4.56
N LEU A 48 -10.19 5.54 3.36
CA LEU A 48 -10.87 5.90 2.12
C LEU A 48 -11.96 4.86 1.78
N PRO A 49 -13.07 5.29 1.16
CA PRO A 49 -14.11 4.37 0.71
C PRO A 49 -13.55 3.22 -0.14
N GLY A 50 -13.88 1.99 0.24
CA GLY A 50 -13.43 0.78 -0.44
C GLY A 50 -12.03 0.29 -0.04
N PHE A 51 -11.30 1.01 0.83
CA PHE A 51 -10.01 0.55 1.37
C PHE A 51 -10.21 -0.40 2.55
N LYS A 52 -11.35 -0.28 3.25
CA LYS A 52 -11.73 -1.13 4.39
C LYS A 52 -10.63 -1.11 5.47
N LEU A 53 -10.24 0.07 5.93
CA LEU A 53 -9.24 0.21 6.97
C LEU A 53 -9.69 -0.52 8.25
N HIS A 54 -8.81 -1.33 8.81
CA HIS A 54 -9.04 -2.00 10.09
C HIS A 54 -7.69 -2.40 10.70
N PRO A 55 -7.57 -2.38 12.04
CA PRO A 55 -6.38 -2.90 12.71
C PRO A 55 -6.27 -4.41 12.52
N LEU A 56 -5.04 -4.89 12.35
CA LEU A 56 -4.74 -6.31 12.37
C LEU A 56 -4.75 -6.85 13.81
N LYS A 57 -4.77 -8.17 13.98
CA LYS A 57 -4.79 -8.86 15.28
C LYS A 57 -3.80 -10.04 15.28
N GLY A 58 -3.50 -10.57 16.47
CA GLY A 58 -2.57 -11.70 16.65
C GLY A 58 -1.12 -11.28 16.44
N ASP A 59 -0.33 -12.10 15.75
CA ASP A 59 1.11 -11.84 15.48
C ASP A 59 1.38 -10.58 14.64
N ARG A 60 0.33 -9.92 14.15
CA ARG A 60 0.39 -8.71 13.35
C ARG A 60 -0.29 -7.51 14.02
N ASP A 61 -0.64 -7.63 15.30
CA ASP A 61 -1.15 -6.50 16.07
C ASP A 61 -0.11 -5.35 16.08
N GLY A 62 -0.59 -4.12 15.92
CA GLY A 62 0.25 -2.92 15.77
C GLY A 62 0.98 -2.77 14.42
N ILE A 63 0.70 -3.61 13.42
CA ILE A 63 1.17 -3.47 12.02
C ILE A 63 0.03 -2.99 11.13
#